data_AF-A0A1S2WY32-F1
#
_entry.id   AF-A0A1S2WY32-F1
#
_cell.length_a   1.000
_cell.length_b   1.000
_cell.length_c   1.000
_cell.angle_alpha   90.00
_cell.angle_beta   90.00
_cell.angle_gamma   90.00
#
_symmetry.space_group_name_H-M   'P 1'
#
loop_
_entity.id
_entity.type
_entity.pdbx_description
1 polymer ?
#
loop_
_entity_poly.entity_id
_entity_poly.type
_entity_poly.pdbx_seq_one_letter_code
_entity_poly.pdbx_strand_id
1 'polypeptide(L)'
;MKNNLSLLMLTGLIIISVDSVRNLPSLAVFGEYLPLFFIIGVVFFLVPVAFISAELSANFADQHQNGIFQWCSKGLSENAGMFAIWAQWSSNVIWFPASLLFMSSTICSVFGFGSPLVIASIMVTLYLLIMVVNHFGVKESAVVSFICMILGVVIPVLVLFIFLGFWLVKGYPLELKISQISFNLSALKDISALTVVIISFLGIELCSVYVPMLKDPQKTFTRAIFLAVIFIVLMMFLGALTIAFLIPVGSISLYNGLFETFKIGFERLGLPAAMPLISIGKTYAMFRFPDIL
;
A
#
# COMPACT_ATOMS: atom_id res chain seq x y z
N MET A 1 1.63 -7.71 28.32
CA MET A 1 1.01 -8.12 27.03
C MET A 1 1.74 -9.38 26.55
N LYS A 2 1.05 -10.40 26.02
CA LYS A 2 1.69 -11.67 25.63
C LYS A 2 2.44 -11.53 24.30
N ASN A 3 3.75 -11.79 24.32
CA ASN A 3 4.67 -11.74 23.17
C ASN A 3 4.32 -12.80 22.11
N ASN A 4 3.44 -12.45 21.17
CA ASN A 4 2.84 -13.41 20.23
C ASN A 4 2.96 -13.01 18.74
N LEU A 5 3.52 -11.85 18.41
CA LEU A 5 3.64 -11.45 17.01
C LEU A 5 4.90 -12.06 16.37
N SER A 6 4.71 -12.76 15.25
CA SER A 6 5.81 -13.36 14.49
C SER A 6 6.42 -12.35 13.51
N LEU A 7 7.67 -12.60 13.08
CA LEU A 7 8.36 -11.80 12.07
C LEU A 7 7.51 -11.62 10.80
N LEU A 8 6.92 -12.71 10.29
CA LEU A 8 6.10 -12.69 9.08
C LEU A 8 4.83 -11.86 9.24
N MET A 9 4.16 -11.95 10.39
CA MET A 9 2.97 -11.16 10.67
C MET A 9 3.31 -9.67 10.75
N LEU A 10 4.43 -9.33 11.40
CA LEU A 10 4.89 -7.95 11.47
C LEU A 10 5.28 -7.39 10.10
N THR A 11 6.03 -8.17 9.29
CA THR A 11 6.34 -7.81 7.91
C THR A 11 5.06 -7.57 7.11
N GLY A 12 4.04 -8.43 7.27
CA GLY A 12 2.75 -8.24 6.62
C GLY A 12 2.01 -6.97 7.05
N LEU A 13 2.08 -6.62 8.35
CA LEU A 13 1.52 -5.36 8.85
C LEU A 13 2.23 -4.14 8.26
N ILE A 14 3.56 -4.19 8.13
CA ILE A 14 4.35 -3.10 7.52
C ILE A 14 4.05 -2.99 6.01
N ILE A 15 3.93 -4.13 5.32
CA ILE A 15 3.60 -4.13 3.89
C ILE A 15 2.21 -3.53 3.69
N ILE A 16 1.19 -3.98 4.42
CA ILE A 16 -0.17 -3.45 4.23
C ILE A 16 -0.32 -2.01 4.71
N SER A 17 0.59 -1.50 5.56
CA SER A 17 0.58 -0.10 5.97
C SER A 17 1.14 0.87 4.91
N VAL A 18 1.87 0.35 3.91
CA VAL A 18 2.49 1.16 2.85
C VAL A 18 1.94 0.77 1.48
N ASP A 19 1.98 -0.52 1.17
CA ASP A 19 1.63 -1.07 -0.14
C ASP A 19 0.12 -1.07 -0.32
N SER A 20 -0.34 -0.14 -1.16
CA SER A 20 -1.71 -0.08 -1.62
C SER A 20 -1.73 -0.19 -3.13
N VAL A 21 -2.45 -1.18 -3.65
CA VAL A 21 -2.69 -1.31 -5.09
C VAL A 21 -3.37 -0.07 -5.70
N ARG A 22 -3.98 0.78 -4.87
CA ARG A 22 -4.53 2.09 -5.25
C ARG A 22 -3.44 3.08 -5.70
N ASN A 23 -2.22 2.95 -5.20
CA ASN A 23 -1.13 3.86 -5.55
C ASN A 23 -0.49 3.50 -6.90
N LEU A 24 -0.70 2.28 -7.41
CA LEU A 24 -0.08 1.83 -8.66
C LEU A 24 -0.48 2.69 -9.87
N PRO A 25 -1.76 3.04 -10.10
CA PRO A 25 -2.14 3.97 -11.18
C PRO A 25 -1.51 5.34 -11.01
N SER A 26 -1.45 5.88 -9.78
CA SER A 26 -0.84 7.18 -9.49
C SER A 26 0.64 7.23 -9.86
N LEU A 27 1.36 6.13 -9.66
CA LEU A 27 2.75 5.98 -10.10
C LEU A 27 2.82 5.80 -11.62
N ALA A 28 1.95 4.98 -12.21
CA ALA A 28 1.96 4.65 -13.64
C ALA A 28 1.75 5.87 -14.56
N VAL A 29 1.07 6.92 -14.09
CA VAL A 29 0.90 8.19 -14.80
C VAL A 29 2.24 8.87 -15.15
N PHE A 30 3.34 8.54 -14.46
CA PHE A 30 4.66 9.08 -14.81
C PHE A 30 5.27 8.46 -16.08
N GLY A 31 4.71 7.35 -16.59
CA GLY A 31 5.10 6.75 -17.86
C GLY A 31 6.61 6.52 -17.97
N GLU A 32 7.25 7.21 -18.92
CA GLU A 32 8.69 7.11 -19.18
C GLU A 32 9.58 7.56 -18.02
N TYR A 33 9.09 8.44 -17.13
CA TYR A 33 9.82 8.91 -15.95
C TYR A 33 9.54 8.10 -14.69
N LEU A 34 8.65 7.10 -14.74
CA LEU A 34 8.30 6.26 -13.59
C LEU A 34 9.55 5.68 -12.89
N PRO A 35 10.53 5.09 -13.59
CA PRO A 35 11.72 4.57 -12.93
C PRO A 35 12.55 5.64 -12.21
N LEU A 36 12.68 6.84 -12.80
CA LEU A 36 13.40 7.96 -12.18
C LEU A 36 12.75 8.39 -10.87
N PHE A 37 11.45 8.68 -10.92
CA PHE A 37 10.68 9.12 -9.76
C PHE A 37 10.61 8.04 -8.67
N PHE A 38 10.46 6.78 -9.07
CA PHE A 38 10.43 5.67 -8.13
C PHE A 38 11.78 5.49 -7.41
N ILE A 39 12.90 5.54 -8.14
CA ILE A 39 14.24 5.48 -7.52
C ILE A 39 14.43 6.63 -6.53
N ILE A 40 14.01 7.84 -6.88
CA ILE A 40 14.12 8.99 -5.99
C ILE A 40 13.30 8.76 -4.72
N GLY A 41 12.05 8.30 -4.84
CA GLY A 41 11.22 7.97 -3.68
C GLY A 41 11.82 6.89 -2.80
N VAL A 42 12.39 5.85 -3.40
CA VAL A 42 13.00 4.75 -2.63
C VAL A 42 14.26 5.22 -1.91
N VAL A 43 15.19 5.87 -2.61
CA VAL A 43 16.52 6.21 -2.09
C VAL A 43 16.47 7.39 -1.13
N PHE A 44 15.66 8.42 -1.42
CA PHE A 44 15.64 9.65 -0.63
C PHE A 44 14.51 9.72 0.40
N PHE A 45 13.53 8.81 0.34
CA PHE A 45 12.41 8.81 1.28
C PHE A 45 12.22 7.45 1.97
N LEU A 46 11.79 6.42 1.25
CA LEU A 46 11.40 5.13 1.86
C LEU A 46 12.55 4.49 2.66
N VAL A 47 13.72 4.34 2.05
CA VAL A 47 14.88 3.70 2.68
C VAL A 47 15.37 4.50 3.89
N PRO A 48 15.61 5.83 3.81
CA PRO A 48 15.97 6.63 4.97
C PRO A 48 14.95 6.54 6.12
N VAL A 49 13.66 6.69 5.82
CA VAL A 49 12.60 6.62 6.85
C VAL A 49 12.52 5.23 7.47
N ALA A 50 12.72 4.16 6.68
CA ALA A 50 12.78 2.80 7.17
C ALA A 50 13.94 2.58 8.16
N PHE A 51 15.15 3.05 7.81
CA PHE A 51 16.32 2.95 8.67
C PHE A 51 16.14 3.73 9.97
N ILE A 52 15.67 4.98 9.88
CA ILE A 52 15.39 5.83 11.05
C ILE A 52 14.35 5.16 11.95
N SER A 53 13.26 4.65 11.36
CA SER A 53 12.20 3.97 12.09
C SER A 53 12.71 2.70 12.77
N ALA A 54 13.55 1.92 12.09
CA ALA A 54 14.16 0.72 12.66
C ALA A 54 15.08 1.04 13.84
N GLU A 55 15.96 2.03 13.69
CA GLU A 55 16.90 2.45 14.74
C GLU A 55 16.18 3.03 15.96
N LEU A 56 15.24 3.94 15.76
CA LEU A 56 14.45 4.53 16.84
C LEU A 56 13.60 3.46 17.55
N SER A 57 12.96 2.58 16.79
CA SER A 57 12.19 1.47 17.37
C SER A 57 13.06 0.53 18.20
N ALA A 58 14.28 0.24 17.74
CA ALA A 58 15.22 -0.60 18.46
C ALA A 58 15.76 0.07 19.74
N ASN A 59 16.03 1.37 19.70
CA ASN A 59 16.51 2.13 20.85
C ASN A 59 15.45 2.28 21.95
N PHE A 60 14.17 2.35 21.58
CA PHE A 60 13.05 2.43 22.51
C PHE A 60 12.34 1.07 22.73
N ALA A 61 12.95 -0.03 22.33
CA ALA A 61 12.38 -1.38 22.41
C ALA A 61 12.00 -1.81 23.83
N ASP A 62 12.76 -1.38 24.84
CA ASP A 62 12.55 -1.76 26.25
C ASP A 62 11.44 -0.94 26.94
N GLN A 63 10.91 0.08 26.26
CA GLN A 63 9.87 0.95 26.80
C GLN A 63 8.48 0.43 26.44
N HIS A 64 7.52 0.64 27.34
CA HIS A 64 6.14 0.19 27.12
C HIS A 64 5.43 0.95 25.99
N GLN A 65 5.97 2.10 25.56
CA GLN A 65 5.43 2.95 24.51
C GLN A 65 6.51 3.15 23.44
N ASN A 66 6.15 2.88 22.18
CA ASN A 66 7.02 3.05 21.02
C ASN A 66 6.18 3.67 19.88
N GLY A 67 6.83 4.41 18.99
CA GLY A 67 6.20 5.14 17.89
C GLY A 67 6.53 6.62 17.86
N ILE A 68 5.97 7.32 16.88
CA ILE A 68 6.42 8.66 16.49
C ILE A 68 6.33 9.70 17.62
N PHE A 69 5.30 9.59 18.47
CA PHE A 69 5.15 10.42 19.66
C PHE A 69 6.39 10.34 20.55
N GLN A 70 6.80 9.12 20.90
CA GLN A 70 7.91 8.88 21.81
C GLN A 70 9.23 9.35 21.20
N TRP A 71 9.44 9.09 19.91
CA TRP A 71 10.66 9.47 19.22
C TRP A 71 10.85 10.98 19.18
N CYS A 72 9.80 11.71 18.79
CA CYS A 72 9.81 13.17 18.74
C CYS A 72 9.82 13.80 20.14
N SER A 73 9.11 13.22 21.10
CA SER A 73 9.08 13.71 22.49
C SER A 73 10.45 13.60 23.17
N LYS A 74 11.18 12.51 22.93
CA LYS A 74 12.52 12.28 23.51
C LYS A 74 13.62 12.98 22.74
N GLY A 75 13.51 13.08 21.42
CA GLY A 75 14.53 13.69 20.56
C GLY A 75 14.47 15.21 20.46
N LEU A 76 13.28 15.81 20.56
CA LEU A 76 13.07 17.24 20.35
C LEU A 76 12.42 17.92 21.55
N SER A 77 11.14 17.64 21.78
CA SER A 77 10.35 18.15 22.91
C SER A 77 9.00 17.45 22.97
N GLU A 78 8.35 17.45 24.13
CA GLU A 78 7.00 16.91 24.30
C GLU A 78 5.97 17.54 23.34
N ASN A 79 6.05 18.86 23.12
CA ASN A 79 5.19 19.56 22.17
C ASN A 79 5.39 19.06 20.73
N ALA A 80 6.63 18.79 20.33
CA ALA A 80 6.92 18.21 19.01
C ALA A 80 6.38 16.77 18.89
N GLY A 81 6.48 15.99 19.96
CA GLY A 81 5.85 14.67 20.05
C GLY A 81 4.34 14.73 19.86
N MET A 82 3.67 15.64 20.58
CA MET A 82 2.23 15.88 20.47
C MET A 82 1.82 16.30 19.06
N PHE A 83 2.58 17.21 18.43
CA PHE A 83 2.32 17.61 17.05
C PHE A 83 2.47 16.44 16.07
N ALA A 84 3.53 15.62 16.21
CA ALA A 84 3.78 14.50 15.32
C ALA A 84 2.66 13.44 15.37
N ILE A 85 2.20 13.08 16.57
CA ILE A 85 1.09 12.12 16.70
C ILE A 85 -0.23 12.68 16.21
N TRP A 86 -0.49 13.98 16.42
CA TRP A 86 -1.67 14.65 15.85
C TRP A 86 -1.66 14.68 14.33
N ALA A 87 -0.50 14.93 13.71
CA ALA A 87 -0.35 14.92 12.27
C ALA A 87 -0.60 13.51 11.70
N GLN A 88 -0.03 12.48 12.34
CA GLN A 88 -0.25 11.08 11.96
C GLN A 88 -1.72 10.69 12.08
N TRP A 89 -2.37 11.00 13.21
CA TRP A 89 -3.78 10.71 13.43
C TRP A 89 -4.68 11.42 12.42
N SER A 90 -4.44 12.72 12.16
CA SER A 90 -5.23 13.52 11.22
C SER A 90 -5.13 12.96 9.79
N SER A 91 -3.94 12.50 9.38
CA SER A 91 -3.74 11.85 8.08
C SER A 91 -4.57 10.57 7.94
N ASN A 92 -4.56 9.72 8.99
CA ASN A 92 -5.35 8.48 9.02
C ASN A 92 -6.86 8.73 8.96
N VAL A 93 -7.36 9.76 9.67
CA VAL A 93 -8.79 10.14 9.66
C VAL A 93 -9.27 10.52 8.27
N ILE A 94 -8.45 11.20 7.48
CA ILE A 94 -8.80 11.59 6.10
C ILE A 94 -8.70 10.39 5.15
N TRP A 95 -7.70 9.54 5.35
CA TRP A 95 -7.45 8.38 4.49
C TRP A 95 -8.56 7.33 4.58
N PHE A 96 -9.07 7.08 5.79
CA PHE A 96 -9.96 5.96 6.06
C PHE A 96 -11.31 6.01 5.30
N PRO A 97 -12.06 7.13 5.26
CA PRO A 97 -13.28 7.23 4.47
C PRO A 97 -13.05 7.07 2.96
N ALA A 98 -11.94 7.60 2.44
CA ALA A 98 -11.59 7.45 1.02
C ALA A 98 -11.34 5.99 0.65
N SER A 99 -10.74 5.22 1.56
CA SER A 99 -10.52 3.78 1.39
C SER A 99 -11.83 2.98 1.44
N LEU A 100 -12.72 3.27 2.40
CA LEU A 100 -14.04 2.63 2.46
C LEU A 100 -14.88 2.92 1.21
N LEU A 101 -14.82 4.15 0.69
CA LEU A 101 -15.52 4.54 -0.53
C LEU A 101 -15.03 3.74 -1.73
N PHE A 102 -13.71 3.58 -1.86
CA PHE A 102 -13.10 2.80 -2.93
C PHE A 102 -13.50 1.32 -2.86
N MET A 103 -13.44 0.70 -1.66
CA MET A 103 -13.90 -0.69 -1.45
C MET A 103 -15.36 -0.86 -1.86
N SER A 104 -16.21 0.03 -1.37
CA SER A 104 -17.65 -0.05 -1.57
C SER A 104 -18.02 0.15 -3.03
N SER A 105 -17.35 1.10 -3.70
CA SER A 105 -17.49 1.33 -5.15
C SER A 105 -17.04 0.12 -5.97
N THR A 106 -15.97 -0.56 -5.54
CA THR A 106 -15.49 -1.79 -6.19
C THR A 106 -16.47 -2.95 -6.03
N ILE A 107 -17.04 -3.15 -4.84
CA ILE A 107 -18.09 -4.17 -4.62
C ILE A 107 -19.30 -3.87 -5.51
N CYS A 108 -19.75 -2.61 -5.49
CA CYS A 108 -20.87 -2.13 -6.28
C CYS A 108 -20.68 -2.38 -7.79
N SER A 109 -19.48 -2.11 -8.33
CA SER A 109 -19.20 -2.32 -9.75
C SER A 109 -19.22 -3.81 -10.17
N VAL A 110 -18.90 -4.73 -9.26
CA VAL A 110 -18.97 -6.18 -9.51
C VAL A 110 -20.40 -6.68 -9.64
N PHE A 111 -21.26 -6.23 -8.74
CA PHE A 111 -22.65 -6.67 -8.69
C PHE A 111 -23.59 -5.82 -9.55
N GLY A 112 -23.07 -4.77 -10.19
CA GLY A 112 -23.86 -3.86 -11.02
C GLY A 112 -24.75 -2.90 -10.21
N PHE A 113 -24.47 -2.71 -8.93
CA PHE A 113 -25.17 -1.74 -8.09
C PHE A 113 -24.45 -0.39 -8.17
N GLY A 114 -25.16 0.69 -8.49
CA GLY A 114 -24.53 2.01 -8.70
C GLY A 114 -25.15 3.15 -7.91
N SER A 115 -26.17 2.91 -7.08
CA SER A 115 -26.83 4.00 -6.38
C SER A 115 -25.98 4.51 -5.21
N PRO A 116 -25.89 5.84 -4.98
CA PRO A 116 -25.13 6.42 -3.88
C PRO A 116 -25.53 5.86 -2.51
N LEU A 117 -26.83 5.56 -2.32
CA LEU A 117 -27.35 4.97 -1.09
C LEU A 117 -26.80 3.56 -0.84
N VAL A 118 -26.69 2.74 -1.89
CA VAL A 118 -26.14 1.37 -1.77
C VAL A 118 -24.66 1.44 -1.43
N ILE A 119 -23.90 2.31 -2.11
CA ILE A 119 -22.46 2.53 -1.79
C ILE A 119 -22.30 2.94 -0.33
N ALA A 120 -23.08 3.93 0.14
CA ALA A 120 -23.02 4.39 1.52
C ALA A 120 -23.39 3.27 2.53
N SER A 121 -24.40 2.46 2.23
CA SER A 121 -24.80 1.34 3.10
C SER A 121 -23.70 0.28 3.22
N ILE A 122 -22.99 -0.02 2.12
CA ILE A 122 -21.85 -0.94 2.10
C ILE A 122 -20.69 -0.34 2.89
N MET A 123 -20.39 0.96 2.72
CA MET A 123 -19.35 1.64 3.50
C MET A 123 -19.57 1.51 5.01
N VAL A 124 -20.80 1.77 5.48
CA VAL A 124 -21.16 1.65 6.91
C VAL A 124 -21.04 0.20 7.37
N THR A 125 -21.50 -0.77 6.57
CA THR A 125 -21.41 -2.19 6.89
C THR A 125 -19.95 -2.65 7.03
N LEU A 126 -19.09 -2.26 6.08
CA LEU A 126 -17.66 -2.55 6.14
C LEU A 126 -17.01 -1.93 7.37
N TYR A 127 -17.33 -0.67 7.70
CA TYR A 127 -16.83 -0.03 8.91
C TYR A 127 -17.18 -0.81 10.19
N LEU A 128 -18.44 -1.23 10.33
CA LEU A 128 -18.90 -2.01 11.49
C LEU A 128 -18.21 -3.36 11.58
N LEU A 129 -18.05 -4.07 10.45
CA LEU A 129 -17.32 -5.34 10.41
C LEU A 129 -15.87 -5.18 10.88
N ILE A 130 -15.19 -4.14 10.41
CA ILE A 130 -13.81 -3.86 10.82
C ILE A 130 -13.73 -3.54 12.31
N MET A 131 -14.67 -2.74 12.83
CA MET A 131 -14.74 -2.43 14.26
C MET A 131 -14.93 -3.69 15.12
N VAL A 132 -15.80 -4.61 14.68
CA VAL A 132 -16.02 -5.91 15.33
C VAL A 132 -14.74 -6.77 15.31
N VAL A 133 -14.04 -6.85 14.18
CA VAL A 133 -12.76 -7.59 14.09
C VAL A 133 -11.72 -7.04 15.06
N ASN A 134 -11.59 -5.72 15.15
CA ASN A 134 -10.62 -5.09 16.06
C ASN A 134 -10.96 -5.28 17.55
N HIS A 135 -12.21 -5.61 17.88
CA HIS A 135 -12.58 -5.95 19.25
C HIS A 135 -11.97 -7.28 19.72
N PHE A 136 -11.63 -8.20 18.82
CA PHE A 136 -11.11 -9.53 19.16
C PHE A 136 -9.62 -9.58 19.51
N GLY A 137 -8.89 -8.47 19.35
CA GLY A 137 -7.48 -8.34 19.77
C GLY A 137 -6.48 -8.24 18.62
N VAL A 138 -5.25 -7.83 18.98
CA VAL A 138 -4.19 -7.48 18.01
C VAL A 138 -3.68 -8.68 17.20
N LYS A 139 -3.69 -9.88 17.79
CA LYS A 139 -3.19 -11.09 17.09
C LYS A 139 -4.13 -11.47 15.96
N GLU A 140 -5.42 -11.42 16.22
CA GLU A 140 -6.50 -11.70 15.29
C GLU A 140 -6.47 -10.69 14.15
N SER A 141 -6.38 -9.38 14.46
CA SER A 141 -6.21 -8.32 13.45
C SER A 141 -4.96 -8.51 12.59
N ALA A 142 -3.85 -8.99 13.17
CA ALA A 142 -2.62 -9.25 12.42
C ALA A 142 -2.73 -10.46 11.48
N VAL A 143 -3.45 -11.52 11.86
CA VAL A 143 -3.72 -12.66 10.95
C VAL A 143 -4.62 -12.22 9.80
N VAL A 144 -5.70 -11.48 10.08
CA VAL A 144 -6.59 -10.99 9.02
C VAL A 144 -5.84 -10.04 8.10
N SER A 145 -5.03 -9.12 8.63
CA SER A 145 -4.16 -8.22 7.84
C SER A 145 -3.25 -8.99 6.89
N PHE A 146 -2.62 -10.07 7.37
CA PHE A 146 -1.73 -10.87 6.54
C PHE A 146 -2.47 -11.57 5.39
N ILE A 147 -3.67 -12.08 5.65
CA ILE A 147 -4.53 -12.66 4.61
C ILE A 147 -4.94 -11.58 3.59
N CYS A 148 -5.34 -10.40 4.07
CA CYS A 148 -5.68 -9.25 3.23
C CYS A 148 -4.51 -8.81 2.34
N MET A 149 -3.30 -8.76 2.89
CA MET A 149 -2.08 -8.47 2.13
C MET A 149 -1.90 -9.48 0.98
N ILE A 150 -2.02 -10.78 1.25
CA ILE A 150 -1.87 -11.82 0.22
C ILE A 150 -2.94 -11.70 -0.86
N LEU A 151 -4.21 -11.67 -0.46
CA LEU A 151 -5.35 -11.62 -1.39
C LEU A 151 -5.37 -10.35 -2.21
N GLY A 152 -4.70 -9.31 -1.72
CA GLY A 152 -4.97 -7.98 -2.16
C GLY A 152 -3.88 -7.15 -2.76
N VAL A 153 -2.67 -7.42 -2.32
CA VAL A 153 -1.47 -6.83 -2.88
C VAL A 153 -0.80 -7.90 -3.71
N VAL A 154 -0.44 -9.02 -3.07
CA VAL A 154 0.40 -10.06 -3.68
C VAL A 154 -0.28 -10.70 -4.88
N ILE A 155 -1.49 -11.23 -4.71
CA ILE A 155 -2.22 -11.89 -5.80
C ILE A 155 -2.50 -10.92 -6.97
N PRO A 156 -3.07 -9.72 -6.75
CA PRO A 156 -3.32 -8.78 -7.84
C PRO A 156 -2.06 -8.37 -8.60
N VAL A 157 -0.95 -8.08 -7.90
CA VAL A 157 0.31 -7.72 -8.57
C VAL A 157 0.89 -8.91 -9.35
N LEU A 158 0.83 -10.14 -8.81
CA LEU A 158 1.25 -11.33 -9.55
C LEU A 158 0.42 -11.55 -10.81
N VAL A 159 -0.89 -11.33 -10.75
CA VAL A 159 -1.76 -11.43 -11.93
C VAL A 159 -1.42 -10.36 -12.98
N LEU A 160 -1.14 -9.11 -12.56
CA LEU A 160 -0.64 -8.09 -13.48
C LEU A 160 0.64 -8.58 -14.17
N PHE A 161 1.56 -9.18 -13.43
CA PHE A 161 2.80 -9.70 -13.99
C PHE A 161 2.57 -10.82 -15.01
N ILE A 162 1.60 -11.70 -14.77
CA ILE A 162 1.16 -12.73 -15.73
C ILE A 162 0.64 -12.06 -17.01
N PHE A 163 -0.13 -10.97 -16.91
CA PHE A 163 -0.61 -10.24 -18.07
C PHE A 163 0.52 -9.63 -18.88
N LEU A 164 1.49 -8.99 -18.22
CA LEU A 164 2.65 -8.44 -18.89
C LEU A 164 3.43 -9.54 -19.63
N GLY A 165 3.69 -10.67 -18.96
CA GLY A 165 4.37 -11.82 -19.57
C GLY A 165 3.62 -12.37 -20.78
N PHE A 166 2.30 -12.52 -20.68
CA PHE A 166 1.45 -12.93 -21.80
C PHE A 166 1.51 -11.94 -22.97
N TRP A 167 1.47 -10.64 -22.68
CA TRP A 167 1.56 -9.55 -23.67
C TRP A 167 2.85 -9.64 -24.49
N LEU A 168 3.97 -9.87 -23.79
CA LEU A 168 5.29 -10.01 -24.39
C LEU A 168 5.38 -11.27 -25.27
N VAL A 169 4.86 -12.41 -24.81
CA VAL A 169 4.87 -13.66 -25.59
C VAL A 169 4.00 -13.57 -26.85
N LYS A 170 2.86 -12.87 -26.77
CA LYS A 170 1.97 -12.65 -27.92
C LYS A 170 2.44 -11.54 -28.86
N GLY A 171 3.45 -10.77 -28.48
CA GLY A 171 3.96 -9.66 -29.28
C GLY A 171 2.95 -8.52 -29.44
N TYR A 172 2.05 -8.34 -28.48
CA TYR A 172 1.14 -7.20 -28.50
C TYR A 172 1.92 -5.89 -28.30
N PRO A 173 1.49 -4.79 -28.92
CA PRO A 173 2.17 -3.50 -28.74
C PRO A 173 2.12 -3.09 -27.27
N LEU A 174 3.26 -2.64 -26.77
CA LEU A 174 3.36 -1.96 -25.47
C LEU A 174 3.14 -0.47 -25.69
N GLU A 175 2.37 0.14 -24.81
CA GLU A 175 2.09 1.57 -24.85
C GLU A 175 3.33 2.40 -24.47
N LEU A 176 4.07 1.92 -23.47
CA LEU A 176 5.39 2.43 -23.14
C LEU A 176 6.47 1.55 -23.78
N LYS A 177 7.35 2.11 -24.60
CA LYS A 177 8.52 1.38 -25.10
C LYS A 177 9.66 1.49 -24.10
N ILE A 178 10.40 0.42 -23.91
CA ILE A 178 11.58 0.41 -23.02
C ILE A 178 12.60 1.48 -23.45
N SER A 179 12.73 1.75 -24.75
CA SER A 179 13.61 2.80 -25.28
C SER A 179 13.18 4.23 -24.94
N GLN A 180 11.93 4.44 -24.51
CA GLN A 180 11.42 5.75 -24.11
C GLN A 180 11.73 6.06 -22.65
N ILE A 181 12.10 5.05 -21.84
CA ILE A 181 12.43 5.26 -20.42
C ILE A 181 13.53 6.31 -20.30
N SER A 182 13.22 7.38 -19.56
CA SER A 182 14.06 8.57 -19.46
C SER A 182 14.44 8.84 -18.02
N PHE A 183 15.72 9.11 -17.80
CA PHE A 183 16.26 9.55 -16.51
C PHE A 183 16.59 11.05 -16.52
N ASN A 184 15.90 11.83 -17.38
CA ASN A 184 16.14 13.26 -17.48
C ASN A 184 15.62 13.99 -16.23
N LEU A 185 16.54 14.60 -15.48
CA LEU A 185 16.26 15.37 -14.27
C LEU A 185 15.38 16.60 -14.52
N SER A 186 15.18 17.02 -15.77
CA SER A 186 14.24 18.10 -16.12
C SER A 186 12.80 17.79 -15.68
N ALA A 187 12.43 16.50 -15.59
CA ALA A 187 11.13 16.07 -15.10
C ALA A 187 10.90 16.44 -13.62
N LEU A 188 11.96 16.62 -12.82
CA LEU A 188 11.87 17.00 -11.40
C LEU A 188 11.34 18.41 -11.16
N LYS A 189 11.19 19.22 -12.22
CA LYS A 189 10.50 20.52 -12.15
C LYS A 189 9.04 20.37 -11.74
N ASP A 190 8.45 19.20 -11.97
CA ASP A 190 7.10 18.89 -11.50
C ASP A 190 7.12 18.43 -10.03
N ILE A 191 6.91 19.39 -9.13
CA ILE A 191 6.85 19.16 -7.69
C ILE A 191 5.64 18.26 -7.32
N SER A 192 4.59 18.25 -8.15
CA SER A 192 3.41 17.42 -7.90
C SER A 192 3.74 15.93 -8.01
N ALA A 193 4.62 15.56 -8.95
CA ALA A 193 5.10 14.19 -9.12
C ALA A 193 5.85 13.68 -7.88
N LEU A 194 6.75 14.51 -7.34
CA LEU A 194 7.48 14.19 -6.09
C LEU A 194 6.52 13.97 -4.92
N THR A 195 5.47 14.79 -4.82
CA THR A 195 4.47 14.67 -3.75
C THR A 195 3.74 13.33 -3.82
N VAL A 196 3.31 12.90 -5.01
CA VAL A 196 2.63 11.61 -5.23
C VAL A 196 3.54 10.43 -4.87
N VAL A 197 4.82 10.49 -5.25
CA VAL A 197 5.79 9.45 -4.93
C VAL A 197 6.00 9.33 -3.43
N ILE A 198 6.19 10.44 -2.73
CA ILE A 198 6.35 10.45 -1.26
C ILE A 198 5.11 9.88 -0.59
N ILE A 199 3.91 10.33 -1.00
CA ILE A 199 2.64 9.84 -0.45
C ILE A 199 2.47 8.33 -0.67
N SER A 200 2.98 7.80 -1.78
CA SER A 200 2.89 6.38 -2.10
C SER A 200 3.67 5.47 -1.14
N PHE A 201 4.65 6.03 -0.40
CA PHE A 201 5.51 5.31 0.53
C PHE A 201 5.30 5.67 2.00
N LEU A 202 4.28 6.48 2.32
CA LEU A 202 3.95 6.81 3.71
C LEU A 202 3.44 5.58 4.47
N GLY A 203 3.83 5.46 5.74
CA GLY A 203 3.24 4.51 6.67
C GLY A 203 4.15 3.38 7.14
N ILE A 204 5.43 3.38 6.76
CA ILE A 204 6.40 2.35 7.20
C ILE A 204 6.67 2.42 8.71
N GLU A 205 6.58 3.63 9.26
CA GLU A 205 6.78 3.99 10.65
C GLU A 205 5.63 3.53 11.57
N LEU A 206 4.44 3.29 11.01
CA LEU A 206 3.20 3.08 11.78
C LEU A 206 3.23 1.79 12.60
N CYS A 207 3.94 0.76 12.13
CA CYS A 207 3.99 -0.52 12.82
C CYS A 207 4.94 -0.55 14.03
N SER A 208 5.66 0.54 14.30
CA SER A 208 6.53 0.67 15.47
C SER A 208 5.79 0.54 16.80
N VAL A 209 4.49 0.85 16.83
CA VAL A 209 3.64 0.69 18.02
C VAL A 209 3.52 -0.78 18.47
N TYR A 210 3.77 -1.73 17.58
CA TYR A 210 3.73 -3.18 17.88
C TYR A 210 5.06 -3.72 18.42
N VAL A 211 6.13 -2.92 18.45
CA VAL A 211 7.46 -3.34 18.93
C VAL A 211 7.41 -3.93 20.35
N PRO A 212 6.69 -3.36 21.34
CA PRO A 212 6.61 -3.92 22.69
C PRO A 212 5.92 -5.29 22.78
N MET A 213 5.27 -5.75 21.69
CA MET A 213 4.60 -7.06 21.63
C MET A 213 5.50 -8.18 21.06
N LEU A 214 6.75 -7.87 20.75
CA LEU A 214 7.72 -8.79 20.15
C LEU A 214 8.55 -9.51 21.22
N LYS A 215 8.98 -10.75 20.93
CA LYS A 215 9.87 -11.51 21.82
C LYS A 215 11.30 -10.96 21.82
N ASP A 216 11.82 -10.59 20.64
CA ASP A 216 13.12 -9.94 20.44
C ASP A 216 12.86 -8.69 19.59
N PRO A 217 12.46 -7.56 20.21
CA PRO A 217 11.95 -6.42 19.46
C PRO A 217 12.99 -5.79 18.55
N GLN A 218 14.24 -5.65 19.02
CA GLN A 218 15.32 -5.04 18.25
C GLN A 218 15.60 -5.80 16.95
N LYS A 219 15.81 -7.12 17.03
CA LYS A 219 16.14 -7.92 15.83
C LYS A 219 14.93 -8.19 14.97
N THR A 220 13.77 -8.48 15.58
CA THR A 220 12.57 -8.85 14.82
C THR A 220 12.02 -7.66 14.05
N PHE A 221 11.95 -6.48 14.66
CA PHE A 221 11.42 -5.30 14.01
C PHE A 221 12.33 -4.82 12.87
N THR A 222 13.64 -4.73 13.11
CA THR A 222 14.62 -4.34 12.08
C THR A 222 14.58 -5.28 10.87
N ARG A 223 14.54 -6.60 11.11
CA ARG A 223 14.40 -7.60 10.03
C ARG A 223 13.06 -7.47 9.32
N ALA A 224 11.97 -7.20 10.04
CA ALA A 224 10.65 -7.07 9.45
C ALA A 224 10.55 -5.86 8.52
N ILE A 225 11.07 -4.70 8.93
CA ILE A 225 11.17 -3.50 8.09
C ILE A 225 12.00 -3.78 6.85
N PHE A 226 13.18 -4.37 7.00
CA PHE A 226 14.06 -4.63 5.85
C PHE A 226 13.40 -5.54 4.80
N LEU A 227 12.77 -6.63 5.25
CA LEU A 227 12.00 -7.52 4.38
C LEU A 227 10.81 -6.80 3.73
N ALA A 228 10.09 -5.97 4.49
CA ALA A 228 8.96 -5.21 3.98
C ALA A 228 9.40 -4.21 2.90
N VAL A 229 10.48 -3.44 3.11
CA VAL A 229 11.00 -2.49 2.12
C VAL A 229 11.31 -3.17 0.80
N ILE A 230 12.06 -4.28 0.83
CA ILE A 230 12.39 -5.03 -0.39
C ILE A 230 11.11 -5.47 -1.11
N PHE A 231 10.15 -6.00 -0.36
CA PHE A 231 8.90 -6.48 -0.90
C PHE A 231 8.06 -5.36 -1.53
N ILE A 232 7.86 -4.25 -0.82
CA ILE A 232 7.11 -3.06 -1.26
C ILE A 232 7.75 -2.50 -2.53
N VAL A 233 9.07 -2.32 -2.54
CA VAL A 233 9.82 -1.80 -3.70
C VAL A 233 9.59 -2.69 -4.92
N LEU A 234 9.71 -4.01 -4.78
CA LEU A 234 9.50 -4.94 -5.88
C LEU A 234 8.04 -4.93 -6.36
N MET A 235 7.07 -5.11 -5.47
CA MET A 235 5.66 -5.23 -5.86
C MET A 235 5.10 -3.94 -6.43
N MET A 236 5.39 -2.78 -5.80
CA MET A 236 4.90 -1.50 -6.29
C MET A 236 5.55 -1.12 -7.62
N PHE A 237 6.86 -1.34 -7.78
CA PHE A 237 7.55 -1.04 -9.03
C PHE A 237 7.01 -1.89 -10.18
N LEU A 238 6.93 -3.21 -9.99
CA LEU A 238 6.45 -4.13 -11.02
C LEU A 238 4.98 -3.90 -11.35
N GLY A 239 4.14 -3.64 -10.34
CA GLY A 239 2.73 -3.35 -10.52
C GLY A 239 2.50 -2.06 -11.33
N ALA A 240 3.15 -0.97 -10.94
CA ALA A 240 3.00 0.32 -11.62
C ALA A 240 3.59 0.30 -13.03
N LEU A 241 4.74 -0.36 -13.21
CA LEU A 241 5.37 -0.53 -14.51
C LEU A 241 4.49 -1.36 -15.46
N THR A 242 3.84 -2.40 -14.95
CA THR A 242 2.90 -3.20 -15.75
C THR A 242 1.73 -2.34 -16.25
N ILE A 243 1.14 -1.52 -15.39
CA ILE A 243 0.04 -0.62 -15.80
C ILE A 243 0.53 0.35 -16.87
N ALA A 244 1.71 0.95 -16.70
CA ALA A 244 2.30 1.88 -17.67
C ALA A 244 2.61 1.23 -19.03
N PHE A 245 2.90 -0.07 -19.06
CA PHE A 245 3.12 -0.82 -20.30
C PHE A 245 1.82 -1.18 -21.04
N LEU A 246 0.73 -1.40 -20.30
CA LEU A 246 -0.53 -1.91 -20.83
C LEU A 246 -1.55 -0.81 -21.18
N ILE A 247 -1.45 0.35 -20.52
CA ILE A 247 -2.41 1.45 -20.68
C ILE A 247 -1.68 2.74 -21.09
N PRO A 248 -2.17 3.48 -22.10
CA PRO A 248 -1.62 4.78 -22.44
C PRO A 248 -1.71 5.77 -21.27
N VAL A 249 -0.61 6.47 -20.96
CA VAL A 249 -0.48 7.37 -19.81
C VAL A 249 -1.65 8.35 -19.66
N GLY A 250 -2.11 8.96 -20.76
CA GLY A 250 -3.22 9.94 -20.75
C GLY A 250 -4.61 9.36 -20.45
N SER A 251 -4.74 8.02 -20.44
CA SER A 251 -5.99 7.32 -20.16
C SER A 251 -6.01 6.62 -18.79
N ILE A 252 -4.92 6.67 -18.04
CA ILE A 252 -4.83 6.04 -16.72
C ILE A 252 -5.71 6.82 -15.74
N SER A 253 -6.85 6.24 -15.37
CA SER A 253 -7.67 6.75 -14.28
C SER A 253 -7.01 6.47 -12.93
N LEU A 254 -6.84 7.49 -12.08
CA LEU A 254 -6.30 7.32 -10.73
C LEU A 254 -7.16 6.41 -9.85
N TYR A 255 -8.46 6.34 -10.12
CA TYR A 255 -9.41 5.52 -9.38
C TYR A 255 -9.63 4.16 -10.05
N ASN A 256 -9.81 4.13 -11.37
CA ASN A 256 -10.20 2.91 -12.09
C ASN A 256 -9.05 2.23 -12.86
N GLY A 257 -7.88 2.86 -13.00
CA GLY A 257 -6.82 2.40 -13.91
C GLY A 257 -6.34 0.99 -13.62
N LEU A 258 -6.28 0.59 -12.34
CA LEU A 258 -5.97 -0.79 -11.96
C LEU A 258 -7.07 -1.75 -12.44
N PHE A 259 -8.34 -1.40 -12.31
CA PHE A 259 -9.47 -2.23 -12.75
C PHE A 259 -9.54 -2.33 -14.27
N GLU A 260 -9.31 -1.23 -14.97
CA GLU A 260 -9.20 -1.18 -16.43
C GLU A 260 -8.06 -2.08 -16.92
N THR A 261 -6.91 -2.08 -16.23
CA THR A 261 -5.79 -2.98 -16.56
C THR A 261 -6.21 -4.44 -16.43
N PHE A 262 -6.94 -4.80 -15.36
CA PHE A 262 -7.45 -6.16 -15.21
C PHE A 262 -8.45 -6.54 -16.29
N LYS A 263 -9.37 -5.63 -16.63
CA LYS A 263 -10.36 -5.83 -17.69
C LYS A 263 -9.68 -6.15 -19.01
N ILE A 264 -8.76 -5.30 -19.42
CA ILE A 264 -8.00 -5.42 -20.68
C ILE A 264 -7.19 -6.73 -20.69
N GLY A 265 -6.50 -7.05 -19.58
CA GLY A 265 -5.72 -8.27 -19.44
C GLY A 265 -6.56 -9.54 -19.61
N PHE A 266 -7.71 -9.62 -18.92
CA PHE A 266 -8.59 -10.79 -18.99
C PHE A 266 -9.32 -10.94 -20.31
N GLU A 267 -9.77 -9.84 -20.92
CA GLU A 267 -10.38 -9.85 -22.25
C GLU A 267 -9.40 -10.41 -23.28
N ARG A 268 -8.13 -9.99 -23.22
CA ARG A 268 -7.08 -10.46 -24.14
C ARG A 268 -6.62 -11.89 -23.88
N LEU A 269 -6.71 -12.38 -22.64
CA LEU A 269 -6.50 -13.79 -22.30
C LEU A 269 -7.66 -14.71 -22.73
N GLY A 270 -8.78 -14.15 -23.18
CA GLY A 270 -9.98 -14.93 -23.49
C GLY A 270 -10.70 -15.45 -22.23
N LEU A 271 -10.44 -14.85 -21.07
CA LEU A 271 -11.01 -15.23 -19.77
C LEU A 271 -11.85 -14.10 -19.14
N PRO A 272 -12.85 -13.53 -19.82
CA PRO A 272 -13.66 -12.44 -19.28
C PRO A 272 -14.43 -12.85 -18.01
N ALA A 273 -14.73 -14.14 -17.85
CA ALA A 273 -15.43 -14.69 -16.69
C ALA A 273 -14.60 -14.67 -15.38
N ALA A 274 -13.28 -14.45 -15.45
CA ALA A 274 -12.42 -14.36 -14.27
C ALA A 274 -12.45 -12.96 -13.60
N MET A 275 -13.05 -11.98 -14.27
CA MET A 275 -13.09 -10.58 -13.83
C MET A 275 -13.78 -10.34 -12.47
N PRO A 276 -14.90 -11.01 -12.12
CA PRO A 276 -15.54 -10.85 -10.82
C PRO A 276 -14.70 -11.39 -9.65
N LEU A 277 -13.91 -12.45 -9.88
CA LEU A 277 -13.10 -13.10 -8.84
C LEU A 277 -11.97 -12.20 -8.33
N ILE A 278 -11.33 -11.43 -9.21
CA ILE A 278 -10.27 -10.48 -8.82
C ILE A 278 -10.83 -9.27 -8.10
N SER A 279 -12.00 -8.80 -8.48
CA SER A 279 -12.64 -7.68 -7.80
C SER A 279 -13.01 -8.02 -6.34
N ILE A 280 -13.36 -9.27 -6.05
CA ILE A 280 -13.53 -9.76 -4.68
C ILE A 280 -12.19 -9.74 -3.94
N GLY A 281 -11.10 -10.24 -4.54
CA GLY A 281 -9.75 -10.19 -3.97
C GLY A 281 -9.26 -8.76 -3.66
N LYS A 282 -9.59 -7.79 -4.53
CA LYS A 282 -9.33 -6.35 -4.33
C LYS A 282 -10.05 -5.76 -3.12
N THR A 283 -11.30 -6.16 -2.88
CA THR A 283 -12.03 -5.73 -1.68
C THR A 283 -11.35 -6.25 -0.42
N TYR A 284 -10.91 -7.52 -0.43
CA TYR A 284 -10.14 -8.10 0.68
C TYR A 284 -8.79 -7.42 0.87
N ALA A 285 -8.17 -6.94 -0.21
CA ALA A 285 -6.88 -6.23 -0.19
C ALA A 285 -6.80 -5.03 0.71
N MET A 286 -7.88 -4.27 0.66
CA MET A 286 -7.84 -2.91 1.12
C MET A 286 -8.18 -2.84 2.60
N PHE A 287 -8.59 -3.96 3.19
CA PHE A 287 -8.77 -4.09 4.63
C PHE A 287 -7.42 -3.95 5.33
N ARG A 288 -7.01 -2.70 5.48
CA ARG A 288 -5.88 -2.26 6.28
C ARG A 288 -6.36 -2.22 7.72
N PHE A 289 -6.31 -3.37 8.39
CA PHE A 289 -6.57 -3.45 9.83
C PHE A 289 -5.52 -2.78 10.73
N PRO A 290 -4.25 -2.50 10.34
CA PRO A 290 -3.29 -1.92 11.28
C PRO A 290 -3.61 -0.48 11.73
N ASP A 291 -4.45 0.27 11.03
CA ASP A 291 -4.67 1.71 11.28
C ASP A 291 -5.74 2.01 12.33
N ILE A 292 -6.32 1.00 12.98
CA ILE A 292 -7.42 1.18 13.95
C ILE A 292 -6.93 1.13 15.40
N LEU A 293 -5.62 1.33 15.59
CA LEU A 293 -5.00 1.57 16.90
C LEU A 293 -4.07 2.78 16.82
#